data_AF-A0A948S0Z3-F1
#
_entry.id   AF-A0A948S0Z3-F1
#
_cell.length_a   1.000
_cell.length_b   1.000
_cell.length_c   1.000
_cell.angle_alpha   90.00
_cell.angle_beta   90.00
_cell.angle_gamma   90.00
#
_symmetry.space_group_name_H-M   'P 1'
#
loop_
_entity.id
_entity.type
_entity.pdbx_description
1 polymer ?
#
loop_
_entity_poly.entity_id
_entity_poly.type
_entity_poly.pdbx_seq_one_letter_code
_entity_poly.pdbx_strand_id
1 'polypeptide(L)'
;MEKSASEDKLGDRLKRQIREIYSVASVKTEEYARIGKKRLDILSLSRDVAREKRSLGERVYELSQRDDTESILPDVTVKAIIGRIRKLEVEIGELEAEISKIREEARKAREEETKAGAGTLHEKGSDGVARPEEKPEASTATEDDDSQPDGV
;
A
#
# COMPACT_ATOMS: atom_id res chain seq x y z
N MET A 1 -25.26 54.16 3.31
CA MET A 1 -25.47 53.07 2.34
C MET A 1 -24.28 52.08 2.28
N GLU A 2 -23.36 52.04 3.25
CA GLU A 2 -22.16 51.17 3.18
C GLU A 2 -22.27 49.82 3.90
N LYS A 3 -23.29 49.58 4.74
CA LYS A 3 -23.41 48.33 5.50
C LYS A 3 -23.78 47.10 4.63
N SER A 4 -24.55 47.26 3.56
CA SER A 4 -24.98 46.14 2.71
C SER A 4 -23.84 45.54 1.87
N ALA A 5 -22.90 46.37 1.40
CA ALA A 5 -21.80 45.92 0.54
C ALA A 5 -20.76 45.04 1.26
N SER A 6 -20.75 45.01 2.60
CA SER A 6 -19.82 44.19 3.39
C SER A 6 -20.39 42.82 3.74
N GLU A 7 -21.72 42.73 3.90
CA GLU A 7 -22.43 41.48 4.19
C GLU A 7 -22.45 40.54 2.96
N ASP A 8 -22.68 41.09 1.76
CA ASP A 8 -22.63 40.32 0.51
C ASP A 8 -21.22 39.72 0.25
N LYS A 9 -20.18 40.51 0.52
CA LYS A 9 -18.77 40.05 0.38
C LYS A 9 -18.42 38.93 1.36
N LEU A 10 -19.03 38.90 2.55
CA LEU A 10 -18.80 37.85 3.54
C LEU A 10 -19.47 36.53 3.13
N GLY A 11 -20.73 36.59 2.68
CA GLY A 11 -21.44 35.44 2.14
C GLY A 11 -20.74 34.83 0.93
N ASP A 12 -20.24 35.66 0.02
CA ASP A 12 -19.51 35.20 -1.17
C ASP A 12 -18.13 34.61 -0.87
N ARG A 13 -17.48 35.04 0.22
CA ARG A 13 -16.25 34.40 0.69
C ARG A 13 -16.52 33.02 1.28
N LEU A 14 -17.56 32.90 2.10
CA LEU A 14 -17.95 31.62 2.71
C LEU A 14 -18.37 30.59 1.63
N LYS A 15 -19.19 31.00 0.66
CA LYS A 15 -19.59 30.13 -0.46
C LYS A 15 -18.39 29.65 -1.27
N ARG A 16 -17.38 30.50 -1.47
CA ARG A 16 -16.13 30.13 -2.15
C ARG A 16 -15.34 29.09 -1.35
N GLN A 17 -15.14 29.33 -0.05
CA GLN A 17 -14.43 28.39 0.83
C GLN A 17 -15.10 27.02 0.89
N ILE A 18 -16.44 26.98 1.01
CA ILE A 18 -17.18 25.71 1.04
C ILE A 18 -17.02 24.94 -0.28
N ARG A 19 -17.10 25.64 -1.42
CA ARG A 19 -16.92 25.03 -2.74
C ARG A 19 -15.50 24.48 -2.92
N GLU A 20 -14.50 25.20 -2.44
CA GLU A 20 -13.09 24.81 -2.51
C GLU A 20 -12.81 23.58 -1.63
N ILE A 21 -13.29 23.57 -0.38
CA ILE A 21 -13.18 22.41 0.52
C ILE A 21 -13.85 21.18 -0.09
N TYR A 22 -15.04 21.36 -0.67
CA TYR A 22 -15.77 20.27 -1.32
C TYR A 22 -15.00 19.71 -2.52
N SER A 23 -14.46 20.60 -3.37
CA SER A 23 -13.66 20.20 -4.54
C SER A 23 -12.42 19.39 -4.15
N VAL A 24 -11.65 19.88 -3.16
CA VAL A 24 -10.45 19.18 -2.68
C VAL A 24 -10.80 17.82 -2.06
N ALA A 25 -11.90 17.74 -1.31
CA ALA A 25 -12.37 16.49 -0.74
C ALA A 25 -12.77 15.48 -1.82
N SER A 26 -13.54 15.89 -2.83
CA SER A 26 -13.96 15.02 -3.94
C SER A 26 -12.77 14.47 -4.73
N VAL A 27 -11.79 15.31 -5.08
CA VAL A 27 -10.57 14.88 -5.81
C VAL A 27 -9.77 13.86 -4.99
N LYS A 28 -9.59 14.09 -3.68
CA LYS A 28 -8.93 13.12 -2.80
C LYS A 28 -9.72 11.82 -2.70
N THR A 29 -11.04 11.88 -2.54
CA THR A 29 -11.88 10.68 -2.47
C THR A 29 -11.76 9.84 -3.75
N GLU A 30 -11.73 10.47 -4.92
CA GLU A 30 -11.53 9.77 -6.20
C GLU A 30 -10.13 9.14 -6.30
N GLU A 31 -9.08 9.85 -5.88
CA GLU A 31 -7.71 9.31 -5.78
C GLU A 31 -7.68 8.05 -4.89
N TYR A 32 -8.20 8.15 -3.66
CA TYR A 32 -8.24 7.04 -2.71
C TYR A 32 -9.09 5.87 -3.21
N ALA A 33 -10.21 6.12 -3.88
CA ALA A 33 -11.03 5.07 -4.47
C ALA A 33 -10.29 4.32 -5.58
N ARG A 34 -9.62 5.05 -6.49
CA ARG A 34 -8.82 4.44 -7.58
C ARG A 34 -7.66 3.62 -7.03
N ILE A 35 -6.92 4.14 -6.05
CA ILE A 35 -5.84 3.40 -5.37
C ILE A 35 -6.40 2.19 -4.61
N GLY A 36 -7.52 2.37 -3.91
CA GLY A 36 -8.17 1.33 -3.12
C GLY A 36 -8.56 0.12 -3.96
N LYS A 37 -9.19 0.35 -5.12
CA LYS A 37 -9.52 -0.73 -6.07
C LYS A 37 -8.28 -1.52 -6.47
N LYS A 38 -7.22 -0.83 -6.91
CA LYS A 38 -5.96 -1.48 -7.33
C LYS A 38 -5.29 -2.25 -6.20
N ARG A 39 -5.36 -1.76 -4.96
CA ARG A 39 -4.83 -2.48 -3.79
C ARG A 39 -5.61 -3.77 -3.49
N LEU A 40 -6.92 -3.79 -3.69
CA LEU A 40 -7.71 -5.01 -3.56
C LEU A 40 -7.36 -6.02 -4.66
N ASP A 41 -7.11 -5.54 -5.87
CA ASP A 41 -6.65 -6.38 -6.99
C ASP A 41 -5.26 -6.98 -6.67
N ILE A 42 -4.30 -6.17 -6.20
CA ILE A 42 -2.98 -6.63 -5.74
C ILE A 42 -3.11 -7.68 -4.63
N LEU A 43 -3.99 -7.45 -3.64
CA LEU A 43 -4.21 -8.41 -2.55
C LEU A 43 -4.73 -9.76 -3.07
N SER A 44 -5.60 -9.73 -4.07
CA SER A 44 -6.15 -10.94 -4.70
C SER A 44 -5.05 -11.68 -5.46
N LEU A 45 -4.29 -11.00 -6.31
CA LEU A 45 -3.15 -11.58 -7.03
C LEU A 45 -2.06 -12.10 -6.09
N SER A 46 -1.80 -11.41 -4.98
CA SER A 46 -0.83 -11.83 -3.96
C SER A 46 -1.24 -13.16 -3.31
N ARG A 47 -2.54 -13.36 -3.07
CA ARG A 47 -3.06 -14.66 -2.59
C ARG A 47 -2.89 -15.76 -3.64
N ASP A 48 -3.04 -15.42 -4.91
CA ASP A 48 -2.83 -16.39 -6.00
C ASP A 48 -1.36 -16.77 -6.15
N VAL A 49 -0.43 -15.80 -6.03
CA VAL A 49 1.01 -16.07 -5.94
C VAL A 49 1.32 -16.99 -4.76
N ALA A 50 0.74 -16.73 -3.59
CA ALA A 50 0.95 -17.58 -2.41
C ALA A 50 0.45 -19.01 -2.64
N ARG A 51 -0.70 -19.18 -3.32
CA ARG A 51 -1.22 -20.50 -3.71
C ARG A 51 -0.28 -21.23 -4.67
N GLU A 52 0.21 -20.56 -5.70
CA GLU A 52 1.16 -21.16 -6.65
C GLU A 52 2.50 -21.50 -5.99
N LYS A 53 3.02 -20.66 -5.09
CA LYS A 53 4.23 -20.94 -4.30
C LYS A 53 4.06 -22.16 -3.40
N ARG A 54 2.86 -22.34 -2.81
CA ARG A 54 2.54 -23.56 -2.06
C ARG A 54 2.55 -24.79 -2.97
N SER A 55 1.88 -24.75 -4.11
CA SER A 55 1.87 -25.86 -5.07
C SER A 55 3.28 -26.17 -5.60
N LEU A 56 4.13 -25.16 -5.78
CA LEU A 56 5.54 -25.35 -6.10
C LEU A 56 6.26 -26.13 -5.01
N GLY A 57 6.11 -25.71 -3.75
CA GLY A 57 6.72 -26.38 -2.60
C GLY A 57 6.26 -27.83 -2.46
N GLU A 58 4.96 -28.09 -2.62
CA GLU A 58 4.39 -29.44 -2.62
C GLU A 58 5.03 -30.30 -3.73
N ARG A 59 5.13 -29.78 -4.95
CA ARG A 59 5.74 -30.50 -6.08
C ARG A 59 7.24 -30.75 -5.90
N VAL A 60 7.97 -29.76 -5.39
CA VAL A 60 9.40 -29.89 -5.09
C VAL A 60 9.63 -30.95 -4.02
N TYR A 61 8.80 -30.95 -2.98
CA TYR A 61 8.87 -31.97 -1.92
C TYR A 61 8.59 -33.37 -2.47
N GLU A 62 7.52 -33.55 -3.26
CA GLU A 62 7.22 -34.82 -3.93
C GLU A 62 8.39 -35.34 -4.78
N LEU A 63 9.04 -34.46 -5.53
CA LEU A 63 10.18 -34.82 -6.37
C LEU A 63 11.42 -35.16 -5.54
N SER A 64 11.64 -34.49 -4.41
CA SER A 64 12.77 -34.80 -3.50
C SER A 64 12.65 -36.14 -2.78
N GLN A 65 11.45 -36.72 -2.68
CA GLN A 65 11.23 -38.04 -2.09
C GLN A 65 11.50 -39.19 -3.08
N ARG A 66 11.78 -38.88 -4.35
CA ARG A 66 12.13 -39.88 -5.35
C ARG A 66 13.62 -40.18 -5.22
N ASP A 67 14.00 -41.45 -5.32
CA ASP A 67 15.41 -41.89 -5.31
C ASP A 67 16.21 -41.40 -6.54
N ASP A 68 15.54 -40.77 -7.51
CA ASP A 68 16.16 -40.16 -8.68
C ASP A 68 16.86 -38.85 -8.29
N THR A 69 18.18 -38.82 -8.43
CA THR A 69 19.03 -37.63 -8.21
C THR A 69 18.95 -36.60 -9.36
N GLU A 70 17.97 -36.73 -10.25
CA GLU A 70 17.77 -35.77 -11.33
C GLU A 70 17.35 -34.40 -10.79
N SER A 71 17.78 -33.35 -11.49
CA SER A 71 17.37 -31.98 -11.17
C SER A 71 15.84 -31.87 -11.16
N ILE A 72 15.30 -31.06 -10.24
CA ILE A 72 13.86 -30.78 -10.11
C ILE A 72 13.38 -29.73 -11.14
N LEU A 73 14.30 -28.90 -11.64
CA LEU A 73 14.01 -27.81 -12.58
C LEU A 73 13.49 -28.20 -13.98
N PRO A 74 13.84 -29.36 -14.58
CA PRO A 74 13.31 -29.76 -15.87
C PRO A 74 11.85 -30.23 -15.81
N ASP A 75 11.30 -30.55 -14.62
CA ASP A 75 9.92 -31.00 -14.45
C ASP A 75 8.93 -29.98 -15.05
N VAL A 76 8.04 -30.49 -15.90
CA VAL A 76 7.10 -29.67 -16.67
C VAL A 76 6.14 -28.93 -15.74
N THR A 77 5.72 -29.58 -14.64
CA THR A 77 4.81 -28.98 -13.65
C THR A 77 5.51 -27.86 -12.90
N VAL A 78 6.74 -28.07 -12.44
CA VAL A 78 7.58 -27.03 -11.81
C VAL A 78 7.73 -25.81 -12.72
N LYS A 79 8.09 -26.02 -13.99
CA LYS A 79 8.22 -24.93 -14.97
C LYS A 79 6.90 -24.17 -15.17
N ALA A 80 5.78 -24.89 -15.25
CA ALA A 80 4.46 -24.29 -15.42
C ALA A 80 4.08 -23.42 -14.20
N ILE A 81 4.31 -23.91 -12.99
CA ILE A 81 4.03 -23.17 -11.75
C ILE A 81 4.90 -21.90 -11.69
N ILE A 82 6.21 -22.01 -11.96
CA ILE A 82 7.12 -20.85 -12.00
C ILE A 82 6.65 -19.84 -13.05
N GLY A 83 6.22 -20.29 -14.23
CA GLY A 83 5.67 -19.43 -15.27
C GLY A 83 4.44 -18.65 -14.81
N ARG A 84 3.51 -19.31 -14.10
CA ARG A 84 2.32 -18.65 -13.52
C ARG A 84 2.70 -17.64 -12.44
N ILE A 85 3.60 -17.99 -11.53
CA ILE A 85 4.10 -17.08 -10.49
C ILE A 85 4.66 -15.81 -11.13
N ARG A 86 5.54 -15.95 -12.12
CA ARG A 86 6.13 -14.80 -12.82
C ARG A 86 5.08 -13.90 -13.48
N LYS A 87 4.07 -14.50 -14.12
CA LYS A 87 2.99 -13.74 -14.74
C LYS A 87 2.22 -12.92 -13.70
N LEU A 88 1.84 -13.54 -12.59
CA LEU A 88 1.14 -12.86 -11.50
C LEU A 88 1.99 -11.74 -10.87
N GLU A 89 3.30 -11.97 -10.69
CA GLU A 89 4.23 -10.97 -10.15
C GLU A 89 4.38 -9.77 -11.10
N VAL A 90 4.36 -9.98 -12.43
CA VAL A 90 4.33 -8.90 -13.41
C VAL A 90 3.03 -8.09 -13.31
N GLU A 91 1.88 -8.77 -13.24
CA GLU A 91 0.57 -8.09 -13.10
C GLU A 91 0.49 -7.26 -11.81
N ILE A 92 1.05 -7.76 -10.70
CA ILE A 92 1.18 -6.99 -9.46
C ILE A 92 2.05 -5.74 -9.69
N GLY A 93 3.21 -5.90 -10.32
CA GLY A 93 4.12 -4.77 -10.61
C GLY A 93 3.49 -3.70 -11.50
N GLU A 94 2.66 -4.10 -12.46
CA GLU A 94 1.89 -3.16 -13.30
C GLU A 94 0.89 -2.34 -12.47
N LEU A 95 0.13 -3.00 -11.57
CA LEU A 95 -0.81 -2.31 -10.68
C LEU A 95 -0.09 -1.36 -9.70
N GLU A 96 1.08 -1.74 -9.19
CA GLU A 96 1.91 -0.88 -8.34
C GLU A 96 2.44 0.35 -9.10
N ALA A 97 2.86 0.16 -10.35
CA ALA A 97 3.27 1.26 -11.21
C ALA A 97 2.09 2.21 -11.50
N GLU A 98 0.89 1.69 -11.70
CA GLU A 98 -0.32 2.50 -11.88
C GLU A 98 -0.70 3.28 -10.62
N ILE A 99 -0.60 2.66 -9.43
CA ILE A 99 -0.78 3.38 -8.15
C ILE A 99 0.22 4.52 -8.03
N SER A 100 1.47 4.29 -8.42
CA SER A 100 2.51 5.31 -8.40
C SER A 100 2.18 6.46 -9.35
N LYS A 101 1.71 6.17 -10.57
CA LYS A 101 1.24 7.20 -11.52
C LYS A 101 0.09 8.05 -10.95
N ILE A 102 -0.92 7.41 -10.34
CA ILE A 102 -2.06 8.12 -9.73
C ILE A 102 -1.58 9.09 -8.64
N ARG A 103 -0.62 8.67 -7.81
CA ARG A 103 -0.03 9.51 -6.75
C ARG A 103 0.76 10.68 -7.33
N GLU A 104 1.54 10.45 -8.38
CA GLU A 104 2.29 11.50 -9.07
C GLU A 104 1.37 12.52 -9.73
N GLU A 105 0.30 12.08 -10.40
CA GLU A 105 -0.72 12.94 -10.98
C GLU A 105 -1.39 13.81 -9.91
N ALA A 106 -1.78 13.20 -8.78
CA ALA A 106 -2.37 13.92 -7.65
C ALA A 106 -1.40 14.93 -7.02
N ARG A 107 -0.10 14.62 -6.97
CA ARG A 107 0.92 15.56 -6.48
C ARG A 107 1.06 16.76 -7.42
N LYS A 108 1.19 16.51 -8.73
CA LYS A 108 1.32 17.57 -9.74
C LYS A 108 0.12 18.51 -9.76
N ALA A 109 -1.10 17.96 -9.69
CA ALA A 109 -2.31 18.77 -9.64
C ALA A 109 -2.32 19.75 -8.43
N ARG A 110 -1.86 19.29 -7.26
CA ARG A 110 -1.75 20.14 -6.05
C ARG A 110 -0.64 21.20 -6.19
N GLU A 111 0.47 20.86 -6.82
CA GLU A 111 1.58 21.81 -7.08
C GLU A 111 1.17 22.91 -8.08
N GLU A 112 0.28 22.61 -9.03
CA GLU A 112 -0.25 23.59 -9.98
C GLU A 112 -1.30 24.51 -9.32
N GLU A 113 -2.19 23.97 -8.47
CA GLU A 113 -3.14 24.78 -7.69
C GLU A 113 -2.43 25.74 -6.72
N THR A 114 -1.35 25.29 -6.08
CA THR A 114 -0.57 26.14 -5.16
C THR A 114 0.23 27.24 -5.86
N LYS A 115 0.65 27.03 -7.12
CA LYS A 115 1.29 28.07 -7.95
C LYS A 115 0.29 29.06 -8.56
N ALA A 116 -0.92 28.61 -8.90
CA ALA A 116 -1.99 29.48 -9.40
C ALA A 116 -2.66 30.32 -8.29
N GLY A 117 -2.60 29.86 -7.03
CA GLY A 117 -3.21 30.49 -5.86
C GLY A 117 -2.28 31.33 -4.97
N ALA A 118 -1.06 31.68 -5.42
CA ALA A 118 -0.09 32.48 -4.67
C ALA A 118 -0.53 33.96 -4.52
N GLY A 119 -1.60 34.17 -3.76
CA GLY A 119 -2.23 35.45 -3.57
C GLY A 119 -3.22 35.51 -2.42
N THR A 120 -3.17 34.66 -1.37
CA THR A 120 -3.53 35.06 0.01
C THR A 120 -3.15 34.03 1.08
N LEU A 121 -2.19 34.45 1.91
CA LEU A 121 -2.00 34.15 3.35
C LEU A 121 -1.38 32.81 3.78
N HIS A 122 -0.11 32.97 4.15
CA HIS A 122 0.63 32.30 5.22
C HIS A 122 -0.03 32.56 6.59
N GLU A 123 -0.29 31.52 7.41
CA GLU A 123 0.42 31.29 8.69
C GLU A 123 -0.13 30.08 9.49
N LYS A 124 0.81 29.19 9.83
CA LYS A 124 1.02 28.43 11.08
C LYS A 124 -0.02 27.45 11.65
N GLY A 125 0.50 26.26 11.97
CA GLY A 125 -0.02 25.29 12.93
C GLY A 125 0.18 23.85 12.44
N SER A 126 1.42 23.35 12.39
CA SER A 126 2.08 22.55 13.45
C SER A 126 1.34 21.27 13.83
N ASP A 127 2.02 20.15 13.53
CA ASP A 127 2.05 18.88 14.26
C ASP A 127 0.76 18.06 14.43
N GLY A 128 0.89 16.78 14.03
CA GLY A 128 0.11 15.71 14.64
C GLY A 128 -0.62 14.80 13.67
N VAL A 129 0.08 14.13 12.75
CA VAL A 129 -0.38 12.80 12.34
C VAL A 129 0.71 11.82 12.75
N ALA A 130 0.47 11.22 13.92
CA ALA A 130 1.26 10.15 14.48
C ALA A 130 1.47 9.05 13.43
N ARG A 131 2.74 8.86 13.09
CA ARG A 131 3.27 7.67 12.44
C ARG A 131 3.12 6.53 13.47
N PRO A 132 2.36 5.46 13.22
CA PRO A 132 2.45 4.29 14.07
C PRO A 132 3.85 3.70 13.82
N GLU A 133 4.71 3.83 14.82
CA GLU A 133 5.99 3.14 14.84
C GLU A 133 5.76 1.63 14.78
N GLU A 134 6.39 1.01 13.79
CA GLU A 134 6.76 -0.39 13.83
C GLU A 134 7.51 -0.66 15.13
N LYS A 135 6.99 -1.55 15.97
CA LYS A 135 7.82 -2.28 16.93
C LYS A 135 8.17 -3.63 16.32
N PRO A 136 9.47 -3.98 16.25
CA PRO A 136 9.94 -5.26 15.74
C PRO A 136 9.59 -6.40 16.69
N GLU A 137 9.36 -7.57 16.11
CA GLU A 137 9.13 -8.83 16.81
C GLU A 137 10.40 -9.37 17.50
N ALA A 138 10.12 -10.05 18.61
CA ALA A 138 10.76 -11.28 19.10
C ALA A 138 11.98 -11.23 20.04
N SER A 139 11.79 -12.05 21.10
CA SER A 139 12.77 -12.93 21.75
C SER A 139 13.49 -12.40 22.98
N THR A 140 13.03 -12.85 24.16
CA THR A 140 13.90 -13.61 25.07
C THR A 140 13.07 -14.70 25.75
N ALA A 141 13.46 -15.93 25.48
CA ALA A 141 12.94 -17.13 26.07
C ALA A 141 13.22 -17.19 27.59
N THR A 142 12.29 -17.81 28.28
CA THR A 142 12.41 -18.42 29.60
C THR A 142 13.56 -19.43 29.65
N GLU A 143 14.51 -19.23 30.56
CA GLU A 143 15.39 -20.27 31.08
C GLU A 143 15.04 -20.43 32.57
N ASP A 144 14.14 -21.37 32.84
CA ASP A 144 13.98 -22.00 34.13
C ASP A 144 14.45 -23.46 33.98
N ASP A 145 15.08 -23.96 35.03
CA ASP A 145 15.33 -25.36 35.36
C ASP A 145 16.67 -25.99 34.91
N ASP A 146 17.72 -25.72 35.70
CA ASP A 146 18.82 -26.66 35.89
C ASP A 146 18.92 -27.03 37.38
N SER A 147 17.98 -27.88 37.81
CA SER A 147 18.04 -28.59 39.08
C SER A 147 18.81 -29.90 38.87
N GLN A 148 20.06 -29.96 39.36
CA GLN A 148 20.74 -31.23 39.61
C GLN A 148 19.91 -32.13 40.55
N PRO A 149 20.10 -33.46 40.48
CA PRO A 149 20.90 -34.03 41.55
C PRO A 149 21.91 -35.09 41.09
N ASP A 150 23.07 -35.04 41.75
CA ASP A 150 24.01 -36.13 41.93
C ASP A 150 23.32 -37.39 42.49
N GLY A 151 23.71 -38.59 42.02
CA GLY A 151 23.28 -39.80 42.72
C GLY A 151 23.57 -41.13 42.04
N VAL A 152 24.79 -41.64 42.31
CA VAL A 152 25.23 -43.06 42.39
C VAL A 152 25.40 -43.86 41.10
#